data_AF-A0A367EK60-F1
#
_entry.id   AF-A0A367EK60-F1
#
_cell.length_a   1.000
_cell.length_b   1.000
_cell.length_c   1.000
_cell.angle_alpha   90.00
_cell.angle_beta   90.00
_cell.angle_gamma   90.00
#
_symmetry.space_group_name_H-M   'P 1'
#
loop_
_entity.id
_entity.type
_entity.pdbx_description
1 polymer ?
#
loop_
_entity_poly.entity_id
_entity_poly.type
_entity_poly.pdbx_seq_one_letter_code
_entity_poly.pdbx_strand_id
1 'polypeptide(L)'
;MGTELLTIGAFAKASRLSPKALRLYDRLGLVTPARVDPFSGYRLYAPAQLERARLVAWLRRLGMPLARIQRVCELADSGRDAGVPGSSARPGAPAGCAAREVRAYWAAVEAETTVRRDLATFLIDHLSDKEGLEMTEQNETTGNVRWHASDAPSPTPHAPLGIRYAALTDAGRVRGNNQDTAYAGERLLAVADGFGAGGGSASAAAVDVFKRLETDAGRSAIDTEWPADDVERSASGAGAASAGDLLNLLDEAVREAGRAVHGAAASGDAPHESGTTLTAALWTGSRLALVHIGDSRAYLLRDGGLFQITHDHTVVQTMIDEGRLSPEEAASHPQRALLARALTGGSGETAARTVSEMGRGAGEQADAGAESGAGTESGAPGSGENSSPSAQLRLHGVRLGDRYLLCSDGLSAVVPTARVRQTLSAATDPDDAVRTLVGLANQAGGPDNVSCVVADVVEAADG
;
A
#
# COMPACT_ATOMS: atom_id res chain seq x y z
N MET A 1 -0.82 51.45 -11.76
CA MET A 1 -1.41 50.83 -12.96
C MET A 1 -2.18 49.61 -12.49
N GLY A 2 -3.51 49.61 -12.56
CA GLY A 2 -4.30 48.44 -12.17
C GLY A 2 -4.02 47.31 -13.15
N THR A 3 -3.47 46.19 -12.67
CA THR A 3 -3.30 44.98 -13.50
C THR A 3 -4.67 44.51 -13.95
N GLU A 4 -4.92 44.59 -15.26
CA GLU A 4 -6.14 44.12 -15.88
C GLU A 4 -6.32 42.63 -15.56
N LEU A 5 -7.43 42.30 -14.89
CA LEU A 5 -7.74 40.92 -14.53
C LEU A 5 -8.17 40.14 -15.76
N LEU A 6 -7.65 38.94 -15.92
CA LEU A 6 -7.97 38.04 -17.02
C LEU A 6 -9.25 37.26 -16.71
N THR A 7 -10.13 37.16 -17.71
CA THR A 7 -11.28 36.23 -17.65
C THR A 7 -10.80 34.79 -17.55
N ILE A 8 -11.61 33.90 -16.97
CA ILE A 8 -11.26 32.47 -16.89
C ILE A 8 -10.89 31.86 -18.25
N GLY A 9 -11.51 32.32 -19.35
CA GLY A 9 -11.17 31.89 -20.72
C GLY A 9 -9.82 32.42 -21.19
N ALA A 10 -9.54 33.71 -20.98
CA ALA A 10 -8.25 34.31 -21.33
C ALA A 10 -7.10 33.71 -20.51
N PHE A 11 -7.32 33.49 -19.21
CA PHE A 11 -6.35 32.88 -18.31
C PHE A 11 -6.09 31.41 -18.69
N ALA A 12 -7.14 30.63 -18.95
CA ALA A 12 -7.04 29.25 -19.43
C ALA A 12 -6.17 29.14 -20.70
N LYS A 13 -6.39 30.03 -21.67
CA LYS A 13 -5.58 30.09 -22.90
C LYS A 13 -4.12 30.42 -22.61
N ALA A 14 -3.85 31.40 -21.74
CA ALA A 14 -2.50 31.84 -21.39
C ALA A 14 -1.72 30.83 -20.53
N SER A 15 -2.40 30.03 -19.72
CA SER A 15 -1.83 28.97 -18.89
C SER A 15 -1.83 27.60 -19.56
N ARG A 16 -2.45 27.46 -20.74
CA ARG A 16 -2.72 26.17 -21.42
C ARG A 16 -3.46 25.16 -20.53
N LEU A 17 -4.35 25.65 -19.68
CA LEU A 17 -5.25 24.84 -18.84
C LEU A 17 -6.68 24.98 -19.36
N SER A 18 -7.54 24.00 -19.07
CA SER A 18 -8.97 24.17 -19.37
C SER A 18 -9.66 25.00 -18.29
N PRO A 19 -10.75 25.74 -18.62
CA PRO A 19 -11.57 26.41 -17.61
C PRO A 19 -12.13 25.46 -16.54
N LYS A 20 -12.37 24.19 -16.90
CA LYS A 20 -12.78 23.13 -15.96
C LYS A 20 -11.66 22.79 -14.97
N ALA A 21 -10.41 22.69 -15.43
CA ALA A 21 -9.25 22.47 -14.57
C ALA A 21 -9.05 23.63 -13.60
N LEU A 22 -9.20 24.88 -14.05
CA LEU A 22 -9.08 26.05 -13.17
C LEU A 22 -10.14 26.06 -12.06
N ARG A 23 -11.38 25.66 -12.34
CA ARG A 23 -12.43 25.50 -11.32
C ARG A 23 -12.11 24.38 -10.32
N LEU A 24 -11.46 23.31 -10.77
CA LEU A 24 -10.99 22.25 -9.89
C LEU A 24 -9.86 22.75 -8.99
N TYR A 25 -8.89 23.47 -9.55
CA TYR A 25 -7.74 24.00 -8.82
C TYR A 25 -8.11 25.10 -7.84
N ASP A 26 -9.13 25.88 -8.13
CA ASP A 26 -9.76 26.82 -7.20
C ASP A 26 -10.24 26.10 -5.92
N ARG A 27 -11.04 25.03 -6.07
CA ARG A 27 -11.52 24.23 -4.94
C ARG A 27 -10.42 23.59 -4.11
N LEU A 28 -9.29 23.27 -4.73
CA LEU A 28 -8.13 22.64 -4.09
C LEU A 28 -7.10 23.66 -3.58
N GLY A 29 -7.38 24.96 -3.65
CA GLY A 29 -6.43 26.02 -3.25
C GLY A 29 -5.17 26.11 -4.12
N LEU A 30 -5.11 25.39 -5.24
CA LEU A 30 -3.95 25.33 -6.13
C LEU A 30 -3.85 26.58 -7.01
N VAL A 31 -4.96 27.08 -7.54
CA VAL A 31 -5.02 28.33 -8.31
C VAL A 31 -6.37 28.99 -8.03
N THR A 32 -6.41 29.83 -7.00
CA THR A 32 -7.62 30.55 -6.60
C THR A 32 -7.83 31.79 -7.48
N PRO A 33 -9.06 32.13 -7.88
CA PRO A 33 -9.32 33.35 -8.63
C PRO A 33 -9.01 34.57 -7.77
N ALA A 34 -8.34 35.57 -8.36
CA ALA A 34 -8.07 36.83 -7.69
C ALA A 34 -9.36 37.59 -7.34
N ARG A 35 -10.43 37.39 -8.13
CA ARG A 35 -11.76 37.91 -7.83
C ARG A 35 -12.84 36.98 -8.40
N VAL A 36 -13.90 36.78 -7.64
CA VAL A 36 -15.14 36.18 -8.12
C VAL A 36 -16.20 37.27 -8.16
N ASP A 37 -16.86 37.43 -9.30
CA ASP A 37 -17.97 38.35 -9.42
C ASP A 37 -19.15 37.86 -8.55
N PRO A 38 -19.64 38.67 -7.60
CA PRO A 38 -20.61 38.22 -6.60
C PRO A 38 -22.01 37.95 -7.18
N PHE A 39 -22.33 38.50 -8.36
CA PHE A 39 -23.65 38.36 -8.97
C PHE A 39 -23.70 37.24 -10.01
N SER A 40 -22.66 37.11 -10.84
CA SER A 40 -22.58 36.13 -11.92
C SER A 40 -21.76 34.88 -11.57
N GLY A 41 -21.01 34.92 -10.45
CA GLY A 41 -20.03 33.87 -10.11
C GLY A 41 -18.84 33.79 -11.07
N TYR A 42 -18.65 34.82 -11.92
CA TYR A 42 -17.62 34.84 -12.94
C TYR A 42 -16.22 35.01 -12.32
N ARG A 43 -15.27 34.16 -12.73
CA ARG A 43 -13.92 34.12 -12.14
C ARG A 43 -12.94 34.96 -12.94
N LEU A 44 -12.20 35.80 -12.23
CA LEU A 44 -11.19 36.69 -12.75
C LEU A 44 -9.83 36.38 -12.07
N TYR A 45 -8.77 36.34 -12.87
CA TYR A 45 -7.43 35.94 -12.44
C TYR A 45 -6.42 37.06 -12.70
N ALA A 46 -5.45 37.22 -11.82
CA ALA A 46 -4.36 38.17 -12.03
C ALA A 46 -3.27 37.57 -12.95
N PRO A 47 -2.63 38.36 -13.84
CA PRO A 47 -1.54 37.88 -14.69
C PRO A 47 -0.37 37.25 -13.91
N ALA A 48 -0.09 37.72 -12.70
CA ALA A 48 0.94 37.16 -11.81
C ALA A 48 0.69 35.68 -11.43
N GLN A 49 -0.57 35.21 -11.49
CA GLN A 49 -0.93 33.82 -11.16
C GLN A 49 -0.55 32.84 -12.28
N LEU A 50 -0.14 33.33 -13.46
CA LEU A 50 0.23 32.48 -14.59
C LEU A 50 1.43 31.58 -14.30
N GLU A 51 2.40 32.06 -13.53
CA GLU A 51 3.58 31.25 -13.16
C GLU A 51 3.17 30.03 -12.34
N ARG A 52 2.34 30.24 -11.30
CA ARG A 52 1.79 29.16 -10.48
C ARG A 52 0.91 28.20 -11.29
N ALA A 53 0.05 28.72 -12.15
CA ALA A 53 -0.80 27.90 -13.01
C ALA A 53 0.02 27.02 -13.97
N ARG A 54 1.12 27.54 -14.53
CA ARG A 54 2.05 26.77 -15.38
C ARG A 54 2.80 25.71 -14.59
N LEU A 55 3.25 26.02 -13.37
CA LEU A 55 3.89 25.04 -12.48
C LEU A 55 2.95 23.86 -12.20
N VAL A 56 1.70 24.14 -11.80
CA VAL A 56 0.67 23.09 -11.58
C VAL A 56 0.47 22.26 -12.86
N ALA A 57 0.42 22.90 -14.03
CA ALA A 57 0.28 22.21 -15.31
C ALA A 57 1.47 21.28 -15.61
N TRP A 58 2.70 21.72 -15.37
CA TRP A 58 3.91 20.91 -15.57
C TRP A 58 3.97 19.73 -14.61
N LEU A 59 3.67 19.93 -13.33
CA LEU A 59 3.67 18.84 -12.34
C LEU A 59 2.56 17.82 -12.63
N ARG A 60 1.39 18.28 -13.10
CA ARG A 60 0.33 17.39 -13.60
C ARG A 60 0.77 16.57 -14.80
N ARG A 61 1.51 17.18 -15.73
CA ARG A 61 2.05 16.48 -16.91
C ARG A 61 3.11 15.46 -16.53
N LEU A 62 3.83 15.67 -15.43
CA LEU A 62 4.75 14.71 -14.83
C LEU A 62 4.01 13.51 -14.17
N GLY A 63 2.68 13.52 -14.14
CA GLY A 63 1.87 12.50 -13.47
C GLY A 63 1.70 12.71 -11.96
N MET A 64 2.17 13.83 -11.41
CA MET A 64 2.15 14.06 -9.96
C MET A 64 0.71 14.19 -9.41
N PRO A 65 0.36 13.49 -8.32
CA PRO A 65 -0.94 13.63 -7.66
C PRO A 65 -1.21 15.05 -7.14
N LEU A 66 -2.47 15.49 -7.19
CA LEU A 66 -2.86 16.88 -6.84
C LEU A 66 -2.49 17.27 -5.40
N ALA A 67 -2.63 16.37 -4.44
CA ALA A 67 -2.23 16.61 -3.04
C ALA A 67 -0.73 16.90 -2.91
N ARG A 68 0.10 16.21 -3.69
CA ARG A 68 1.55 16.42 -3.70
C ARG A 68 1.94 17.70 -4.43
N ILE A 69 1.21 18.06 -5.48
CA ILE A 69 1.34 19.35 -6.16
C ILE A 69 1.04 20.51 -5.20
N GLN A 70 0.03 20.37 -4.34
CA GLN A 70 -0.30 21.37 -3.33
C GLN A 70 0.88 21.60 -2.39
N ARG A 71 1.49 20.53 -1.89
CA ARG A 71 2.69 20.61 -1.05
C ARG A 71 3.87 21.28 -1.75
N VAL A 72 4.09 20.99 -3.03
CA VAL A 72 5.14 21.67 -3.83
C VAL A 72 4.85 23.18 -3.93
N CYS A 73 3.59 23.58 -4.13
CA CYS A 73 3.20 24.99 -4.18
C CYS A 73 3.40 25.69 -2.83
N GLU A 74 2.97 25.08 -1.72
CA GLU A 74 3.15 25.61 -0.36
C GLU A 74 4.64 25.81 -0.01
N LEU A 75 5.49 24.85 -0.38
CA LEU A 75 6.94 24.95 -0.20
C LEU A 75 7.56 26.04 -1.07
N ALA A 76 7.06 26.22 -2.30
CA ALA A 76 7.53 27.26 -3.21
C ALA A 76 7.15 28.66 -2.73
N ASP A 77 5.96 28.82 -2.13
CA ASP A 77 5.51 30.09 -1.58
C ASP A 77 6.24 30.43 -0.27
N SER A 78 6.43 29.44 0.61
CA SER A 78 7.21 29.60 1.85
C SER A 78 8.66 30.01 1.62
N GLY A 79 9.24 29.66 0.47
CA GLY A 79 10.59 30.07 0.08
C GLY A 79 10.69 31.47 -0.52
N ARG A 80 9.58 32.03 -1.02
CA ARG A 80 9.53 33.40 -1.56
C ARG A 80 9.46 34.47 -0.46
N ASP A 81 8.81 34.15 0.66
CA ASP A 81 8.62 35.07 1.79
C ASP A 81 9.86 35.21 2.70
N ALA A 82 10.85 34.32 2.56
CA ALA A 82 12.08 34.32 3.38
C ALA A 82 13.02 35.51 3.13
N GLY A 83 12.73 36.39 2.15
CA GLY A 83 13.56 37.53 1.74
C GLY A 83 13.04 38.92 2.12
N VAL A 84 11.92 39.04 2.85
CA VAL A 84 11.34 40.36 3.22
C VAL A 84 11.77 40.76 4.64
N PRO A 85 12.52 41.87 4.83
CA PRO A 85 12.88 42.35 6.15
C PRO A 85 11.62 42.84 6.92
N GLY A 86 11.31 42.22 8.07
CA GLY A 86 10.27 42.70 9.00
C GLY A 86 9.01 41.82 9.17
N SER A 87 8.95 40.63 8.55
CA SER A 87 7.84 39.69 8.77
C SER A 87 8.09 38.81 10.01
N SER A 88 7.13 38.77 10.94
CA SER A 88 7.16 37.91 12.15
C SER A 88 6.87 36.43 11.87
N ALA A 89 7.06 35.96 10.63
CA ALA A 89 6.75 34.60 10.22
C ALA A 89 7.86 33.61 10.62
N ARG A 90 7.44 32.36 10.92
CA ARG A 90 8.32 31.20 11.18
C ARG A 90 9.46 31.12 10.14
N PRO A 91 10.63 30.57 10.50
CA PRO A 91 11.75 30.43 9.58
C PRO A 91 11.27 29.74 8.28
N GLY A 92 11.39 30.47 7.17
CA GLY A 92 10.97 30.00 5.85
C GLY A 92 11.70 28.72 5.46
N ALA A 93 11.02 27.86 4.71
CA ALA A 93 11.61 26.60 4.27
C ALA A 93 12.90 26.86 3.46
N PRO A 94 14.00 26.09 3.69
CA PRO A 94 15.27 26.33 3.01
C PRO A 94 15.11 26.28 1.49
N ALA A 95 15.89 27.12 0.79
CA ALA A 95 15.87 27.20 -0.66
C ALA A 95 16.00 25.80 -1.30
N GLY A 96 15.09 25.49 -2.23
CA GLY A 96 15.08 24.21 -2.95
C GLY A 96 14.27 23.07 -2.32
N CYS A 97 13.53 23.28 -1.21
CA CYS A 97 12.61 22.26 -0.68
C CYS A 97 11.55 21.80 -1.69
N ALA A 98 10.94 22.73 -2.44
CA ALA A 98 10.00 22.38 -3.52
C ALA A 98 10.66 21.52 -4.60
N ALA A 99 11.90 21.84 -5.00
CA ALA A 99 12.65 21.04 -5.97
C ALA A 99 13.01 19.64 -5.42
N ARG A 100 13.32 19.54 -4.12
CA ARG A 100 13.57 18.25 -3.45
C ARG A 100 12.33 17.36 -3.43
N GLU A 101 11.15 17.94 -3.21
CA GLU A 101 9.88 17.22 -3.26
C GLU A 101 9.61 16.65 -4.66
N VAL A 102 9.88 17.44 -5.71
CA VAL A 102 9.77 16.98 -7.10
C VAL A 102 10.77 15.85 -7.41
N ARG A 103 12.04 15.98 -6.97
CA ARG A 103 13.04 14.91 -7.13
C ARG A 103 12.65 13.63 -6.40
N ALA A 104 12.13 13.74 -5.17
CA ALA A 104 11.69 12.59 -4.39
C ALA A 104 10.52 11.87 -5.06
N TYR A 105 9.57 12.60 -5.64
CA TYR A 105 8.51 12.02 -6.45
C TYR A 105 9.06 11.31 -7.69
N TRP A 106 9.93 11.97 -8.45
CA TRP A 106 10.48 11.39 -9.69
C TRP A 106 11.33 10.14 -9.41
N ALA A 107 12.15 10.13 -8.37
CA ALA A 107 12.92 8.96 -7.97
C ALA A 107 12.01 7.77 -7.61
N ALA A 108 10.86 8.00 -6.98
CA ALA A 108 9.88 6.95 -6.70
C ALA A 108 9.25 6.40 -7.99
N VAL A 109 8.91 7.28 -8.94
CA VAL A 109 8.39 6.88 -10.27
C VAL A 109 9.43 6.10 -11.06
N GLU A 110 10.71 6.52 -11.04
CA GLU A 110 11.81 5.79 -11.68
C GLU A 110 11.99 4.41 -11.07
N ALA A 111 11.99 4.29 -9.74
CA ALA A 111 12.09 3.01 -9.06
C ALA A 111 10.94 2.07 -9.45
N GLU A 112 9.71 2.56 -9.43
CA GLU A 112 8.53 1.79 -9.83
C GLU A 112 8.57 1.40 -11.32
N THR A 113 9.03 2.31 -12.18
CA THR A 113 9.18 2.07 -13.63
C THR A 113 10.26 1.05 -13.92
N THR A 114 11.37 1.06 -13.17
CA THR A 114 12.42 0.04 -13.26
C THR A 114 11.84 -1.33 -12.91
N VAL A 115 11.10 -1.46 -11.81
CA VAL A 115 10.43 -2.72 -11.44
C VAL A 115 9.48 -3.20 -12.56
N ARG A 116 8.68 -2.30 -13.14
CA ARG A 116 7.79 -2.64 -14.27
C ARG A 116 8.56 -3.03 -15.53
N ARG A 117 9.68 -2.36 -15.82
CA ARG A 117 10.54 -2.67 -16.97
C ARG A 117 11.17 -4.05 -16.81
N ASP A 118 11.63 -4.39 -15.61
CA ASP A 118 12.21 -5.70 -15.31
C ASP A 118 11.16 -6.80 -15.52
N LEU A 119 9.93 -6.58 -15.05
CA LEU A 119 8.79 -7.48 -15.31
C LEU A 119 8.47 -7.60 -16.81
N ALA A 120 8.43 -6.47 -17.53
CA ALA A 120 8.15 -6.48 -18.97
C ALA A 120 9.23 -7.23 -19.76
N THR A 121 10.50 -7.05 -19.41
CA THR A 121 11.63 -7.76 -20.02
C THR A 121 11.50 -9.26 -19.80
N PHE A 122 11.24 -9.66 -18.55
CA PHE A 122 10.95 -11.06 -18.21
C PHE A 122 9.79 -11.64 -19.03
N LEU A 123 8.67 -10.91 -19.17
CA LEU A 123 7.52 -11.37 -19.95
C LEU A 123 7.84 -11.52 -21.43
N ILE A 124 8.63 -10.61 -22.00
CA ILE A 124 9.09 -10.70 -23.39
C ILE A 124 9.92 -11.97 -23.57
N ASP A 125 10.88 -12.24 -22.69
CA ASP A 125 11.73 -13.43 -22.76
C ASP A 125 10.91 -14.72 -22.60
N HIS A 126 10.05 -14.77 -21.58
CA HIS A 126 9.20 -15.95 -21.31
C HIS A 126 8.25 -16.29 -22.46
N LEU A 127 7.65 -15.27 -23.09
CA LEU A 127 6.74 -15.48 -24.22
C LEU A 127 7.52 -15.81 -25.50
N SER A 128 8.71 -15.23 -25.69
CA SER A 128 9.58 -15.54 -26.82
C SER A 128 10.15 -16.97 -26.74
N ASP A 129 10.46 -17.45 -25.54
CA ASP A 129 10.89 -18.83 -25.31
C ASP A 129 9.77 -19.85 -25.54
N LYS A 130 8.51 -19.47 -25.24
CA LYS A 130 7.32 -20.28 -25.60
C LYS A 130 7.08 -20.33 -27.11
N GLU A 131 7.33 -19.24 -27.84
CA GLU A 131 7.28 -19.24 -29.31
C GLU A 131 8.45 -20.02 -29.94
N GLY A 132 9.61 -20.07 -29.29
CA GLY A 132 10.76 -20.88 -29.72
C GLY A 132 10.54 -22.39 -29.60
N LEU A 133 9.78 -22.82 -28.57
CA LEU A 133 9.50 -24.24 -28.29
C LEU A 133 8.41 -24.86 -29.19
N GLU A 134 7.60 -24.05 -29.89
CA GLU A 134 6.66 -24.53 -30.92
C GLU A 134 7.23 -24.50 -32.35
N MET A 135 8.42 -23.90 -32.57
CA MET A 135 8.98 -23.69 -33.92
C MET A 135 10.39 -24.29 -34.16
N THR A 136 10.93 -25.10 -33.24
CA THR A 136 12.21 -25.81 -33.43
C THR A 136 12.08 -27.33 -33.47
N GLU A 137 11.18 -27.85 -34.30
CA GLU A 137 11.39 -29.13 -34.98
C GLU A 137 11.34 -28.86 -36.49
N GLN A 138 12.46 -28.37 -37.04
CA GLN A 138 12.86 -28.34 -38.47
C GLN A 138 13.66 -27.06 -38.79
N ASN A 139 14.93 -26.98 -38.37
CA ASN A 139 16.02 -26.57 -39.28
C ASN A 139 17.37 -26.74 -38.57
N GLU A 140 18.05 -27.85 -38.83
CA GLU A 140 19.51 -27.84 -38.77
C GLU A 140 20.02 -27.03 -39.96
N THR A 141 20.92 -26.07 -39.70
CA THR A 141 22.11 -25.69 -40.49
C THR A 141 22.33 -24.17 -40.49
N THR A 142 23.55 -23.79 -40.07
CA THR A 142 24.29 -22.53 -40.28
C THR A 142 24.00 -21.34 -39.36
N GLY A 143 25.09 -20.79 -38.79
CA GLY A 143 25.21 -19.33 -38.61
C GLY A 143 25.65 -18.85 -37.23
N ASN A 144 26.94 -19.01 -36.95
CA ASN A 144 27.64 -18.38 -35.83
C ASN A 144 27.44 -16.84 -35.85
N VAL A 145 26.85 -16.24 -34.80
CA VAL A 145 26.93 -14.79 -34.54
C VAL A 145 27.25 -14.53 -33.08
N ARG A 146 28.49 -14.09 -32.88
CA ARG A 146 29.08 -13.65 -31.61
C ARG A 146 28.56 -12.25 -31.29
N TRP A 147 27.74 -12.10 -30.25
CA TRP A 147 27.38 -10.79 -29.70
C TRP A 147 28.44 -10.35 -28.69
N HIS A 148 29.17 -9.29 -29.04
CA HIS A 148 30.01 -8.57 -28.08
C HIS A 148 29.08 -7.77 -27.16
N ALA A 149 28.95 -8.21 -25.90
CA ALA A 149 28.38 -7.40 -24.84
C ALA A 149 29.33 -6.23 -24.57
N SER A 150 28.85 -5.02 -24.84
CA SER A 150 29.52 -3.76 -24.51
C SER A 150 29.59 -3.57 -23.00
N ASP A 151 30.76 -3.14 -22.53
CA ASP A 151 31.16 -2.86 -21.15
C ASP A 151 30.13 -2.03 -20.36
N ALA A 152 29.24 -2.72 -19.63
CA ALA A 152 28.59 -2.17 -18.45
C ALA A 152 29.32 -2.72 -17.22
N PRO A 153 29.70 -1.88 -16.23
CA PRO A 153 30.41 -2.36 -15.06
C PRO A 153 29.54 -3.40 -14.34
N SER A 154 30.08 -4.61 -14.19
CA SER A 154 29.46 -5.71 -13.45
C SER A 154 29.12 -5.25 -12.03
N PRO A 155 27.89 -5.42 -11.53
CA PRO A 155 27.60 -5.16 -10.13
C PRO A 155 28.46 -6.09 -9.27
N THR A 156 29.25 -5.51 -8.37
CA THR A 156 29.97 -6.27 -7.35
C THR A 156 29.00 -7.15 -6.57
N PRO A 157 29.33 -8.42 -6.28
CA PRO A 157 28.46 -9.28 -5.48
C PRO A 157 28.31 -8.66 -4.09
N HIS A 158 27.09 -8.23 -3.76
CA HIS A 158 26.75 -7.80 -2.41
C HIS A 158 26.69 -9.05 -1.52
N ALA A 159 27.23 -8.97 -0.30
CA ALA A 159 27.11 -10.02 0.69
C ALA A 159 25.62 -10.43 0.87
N PRO A 160 25.32 -11.73 1.11
CA PRO A 160 23.96 -12.18 1.33
C PRO A 160 23.31 -11.37 2.44
N LEU A 161 22.04 -10.98 2.26
CA LEU A 161 21.29 -10.20 3.24
C LEU A 161 20.42 -11.12 4.08
N GLY A 162 20.42 -10.90 5.39
CA GLY A 162 19.55 -11.56 6.35
C GLY A 162 18.59 -10.58 7.03
N ILE A 163 17.70 -11.12 7.87
CA ILE A 163 16.83 -10.30 8.71
C ILE A 163 16.97 -10.67 10.19
N ARG A 164 17.03 -9.65 11.06
CA ARG A 164 16.77 -9.81 12.51
C ARG A 164 15.38 -9.30 12.79
N TYR A 165 14.60 -10.00 13.60
CA TYR A 165 13.19 -9.69 13.74
C TYR A 165 12.67 -9.98 15.14
N ALA A 166 11.60 -9.29 15.50
CA ALA A 166 10.83 -9.55 16.71
C ALA A 166 9.35 -9.32 16.44
N ALA A 167 8.49 -10.08 17.13
CA ALA A 167 7.05 -9.94 17.11
C ALA A 167 6.53 -9.78 18.54
N LEU A 168 5.55 -8.91 18.74
CA LEU A 168 4.84 -8.79 20.00
C LEU A 168 3.36 -8.53 19.76
N THR A 169 2.53 -9.20 20.54
CA THR A 169 1.08 -9.02 20.58
C THR A 169 0.62 -8.86 22.02
N ASP A 170 -0.35 -7.99 22.25
CA ASP A 170 -0.91 -7.67 23.56
C ASP A 170 -2.41 -7.40 23.42
N ALA A 171 -3.22 -7.87 24.39
CA ALA A 171 -4.67 -7.70 24.34
C ALA A 171 -5.11 -6.22 24.49
N GLY A 172 -4.20 -5.33 24.87
CA GLY A 172 -4.55 -3.98 25.27
C GLY A 172 -5.12 -3.95 26.69
N ARG A 173 -5.74 -2.82 27.04
CA ARG A 173 -6.27 -2.59 28.40
C ARG A 173 -7.79 -2.74 28.49
N VAL A 174 -8.48 -2.69 27.36
CA VAL A 174 -9.94 -2.63 27.29
C VAL A 174 -10.55 -3.96 26.83
N ARG A 175 -9.92 -4.67 25.90
CA ARG A 175 -10.46 -5.92 25.35
C ARG A 175 -10.25 -7.07 26.33
N GLY A 176 -11.25 -7.94 26.46
CA GLY A 176 -11.19 -9.13 27.32
C GLY A 176 -10.45 -10.33 26.71
N ASN A 177 -10.13 -10.27 25.41
CA ASN A 177 -9.38 -11.31 24.70
C ASN A 177 -8.52 -10.66 23.60
N ASN A 178 -7.48 -11.37 23.18
CA ASN A 178 -6.65 -10.98 22.04
C ASN A 178 -7.07 -11.74 20.79
N GLN A 179 -7.50 -11.02 19.76
CA GLN A 179 -7.91 -11.56 18.46
C GLN A 179 -6.87 -11.30 17.37
N ASP A 180 -5.79 -10.59 17.69
CA ASP A 180 -4.68 -10.41 16.79
C ASP A 180 -3.74 -11.62 16.79
N THR A 181 -3.09 -11.83 15.65
CA THR A 181 -1.94 -12.73 15.52
C THR A 181 -0.76 -11.99 14.91
N ALA A 182 0.40 -12.08 15.54
CA ALA A 182 1.67 -11.59 15.01
C ALA A 182 2.67 -12.74 14.86
N TYR A 183 3.43 -12.74 13.77
CA TYR A 183 4.47 -13.73 13.50
C TYR A 183 5.68 -13.09 12.86
N ALA A 184 6.86 -13.54 13.28
CA ALA A 184 8.12 -13.18 12.65
C ALA A 184 9.04 -14.40 12.65
N GLY A 185 9.55 -14.74 11.48
CA GLY A 185 10.48 -15.82 11.22
C GLY A 185 11.61 -15.37 10.27
N GLU A 186 12.51 -16.29 9.94
CA GLU A 186 13.68 -16.06 9.07
C GLU A 186 13.30 -15.51 7.70
N ARG A 187 12.07 -15.78 7.25
CA ARG A 187 11.59 -15.33 5.94
C ARG A 187 10.23 -14.68 5.97
N LEU A 188 9.38 -15.01 6.93
CA LEU A 188 8.01 -14.51 6.96
C LEU A 188 7.79 -13.55 8.13
N LEU A 189 7.25 -12.38 7.81
CA LEU A 189 6.68 -11.45 8.77
C LEU A 189 5.17 -11.38 8.51
N ALA A 190 4.34 -11.44 9.55
CA ALA A 190 2.90 -11.35 9.39
C ALA A 190 2.20 -10.72 10.59
N VAL A 191 1.19 -9.91 10.33
CA VAL A 191 0.21 -9.43 11.31
C VAL A 191 -1.18 -9.61 10.73
N ALA A 192 -2.08 -10.16 11.53
CA ALA A 192 -3.49 -10.34 11.19
C ALA A 192 -4.33 -9.88 12.38
N ASP A 193 -5.29 -9.00 12.12
CA ASP A 193 -6.24 -8.48 13.10
C ASP A 193 -7.58 -9.18 12.90
N GLY A 194 -8.03 -9.93 13.89
CA GLY A 194 -9.24 -10.75 13.83
C GLY A 194 -10.45 -10.02 14.41
N PHE A 195 -11.58 -10.09 13.71
CA PHE A 195 -12.85 -9.51 14.18
C PHE A 195 -13.98 -10.54 14.21
N GLY A 196 -15.05 -10.21 14.93
CA GLY A 196 -16.19 -11.10 15.17
C GLY A 196 -15.91 -12.16 16.23
N ALA A 197 -16.91 -12.99 16.52
CA ALA A 197 -16.82 -14.00 17.60
C ALA A 197 -15.66 -15.00 17.41
N GLY A 198 -15.30 -15.30 16.15
CA GLY A 198 -14.20 -16.19 15.77
C GLY A 198 -12.91 -15.47 15.37
N GLY A 199 -12.78 -14.16 15.62
CA GLY A 199 -11.68 -13.33 15.10
C GLY A 199 -10.28 -13.88 15.40
N GLY A 200 -10.02 -14.32 16.64
CA GLY A 200 -8.71 -14.88 17.00
C GLY A 200 -8.37 -16.18 16.26
N SER A 201 -9.36 -17.05 16.03
CA SER A 201 -9.17 -18.26 15.23
C SER A 201 -8.97 -17.92 13.75
N ALA A 202 -9.65 -16.90 13.24
CA ALA A 202 -9.50 -16.44 11.87
C ALA A 202 -8.11 -15.85 11.60
N SER A 203 -7.63 -14.95 12.46
CA SER A 203 -6.30 -14.34 12.33
C SER A 203 -5.19 -15.39 12.43
N ALA A 204 -5.30 -16.33 13.37
CA ALA A 204 -4.37 -17.45 13.50
C ALA A 204 -4.36 -18.33 12.24
N ALA A 205 -5.52 -18.73 11.74
CA ALA A 205 -5.64 -19.58 10.56
C ALA A 205 -5.05 -18.91 9.30
N ALA A 206 -5.24 -17.59 9.13
CA ALA A 206 -4.65 -16.85 8.02
C ALA A 206 -3.12 -16.84 8.09
N VAL A 207 -2.55 -16.56 9.27
CA VAL A 207 -1.09 -16.53 9.45
C VAL A 207 -0.48 -17.94 9.33
N ASP A 208 -1.14 -18.98 9.82
CA ASP A 208 -0.64 -20.36 9.74
C ASP A 208 -0.54 -20.89 8.30
N VAL A 209 -1.38 -20.40 7.38
CA VAL A 209 -1.23 -20.67 5.95
C VAL A 209 0.08 -20.10 5.42
N PHE A 210 0.39 -18.85 5.78
CA PHE A 210 1.61 -18.19 5.33
C PHE A 210 2.87 -18.79 5.95
N LYS A 211 2.83 -19.24 7.21
CA LYS A 211 3.96 -19.93 7.86
C LYS A 211 4.45 -21.14 7.05
N ARG A 212 3.57 -21.81 6.30
CA ARG A 212 3.97 -22.94 5.43
C ARG A 212 4.89 -22.51 4.28
N LEU A 213 4.80 -21.26 3.84
CA LEU A 213 5.70 -20.70 2.81
C LEU A 213 7.15 -20.55 3.30
N GLU A 214 7.38 -20.58 4.61
CA GLU A 214 8.71 -20.52 5.21
C GLU A 214 9.41 -21.89 5.24
N THR A 215 8.63 -22.98 5.21
CA THR A 215 9.16 -24.36 5.22
C THR A 215 9.66 -24.81 3.83
N ASP A 216 10.49 -25.86 3.77
CA ASP A 216 11.31 -26.30 2.61
C ASP A 216 10.60 -26.35 1.23
N ALA A 217 9.27 -26.50 1.17
CA ALA A 217 8.50 -26.42 -0.06
C ALA A 217 8.51 -25.00 -0.69
N GLY A 218 8.57 -23.94 0.11
CA GLY A 218 8.78 -22.56 -0.35
C GLY A 218 10.25 -22.24 -0.66
N ARG A 219 11.18 -22.91 0.02
CA ARG A 219 12.63 -22.80 -0.25
C ARG A 219 12.99 -23.29 -1.65
N SER A 220 12.43 -24.42 -2.09
CA SER A 220 12.71 -24.97 -3.43
C SER A 220 12.16 -24.12 -4.59
N ALA A 221 11.14 -23.29 -4.35
CA ALA A 221 10.68 -22.33 -5.33
C ALA A 221 11.63 -21.10 -5.34
N ILE A 222 12.00 -20.58 -4.17
CA ILE A 222 12.55 -19.22 -4.06
C ILE A 222 14.08 -19.15 -4.00
N ASP A 223 14.76 -20.16 -3.42
CA ASP A 223 16.22 -20.21 -3.32
C ASP A 223 16.76 -21.31 -4.22
N THR A 224 17.21 -20.95 -5.42
CA THR A 224 18.15 -21.80 -6.18
C THR A 224 19.48 -21.06 -6.31
N GLU A 225 20.20 -20.93 -5.19
CA GLU A 225 21.66 -20.78 -5.25
C GLU A 225 22.26 -22.19 -5.36
N TRP A 226 22.68 -22.52 -6.58
CA TRP A 226 23.37 -23.76 -6.92
C TRP A 226 24.70 -23.85 -6.15
N PRO A 227 24.99 -24.90 -5.36
CA PRO A 227 26.33 -25.14 -4.85
C PRO A 227 27.24 -25.38 -6.05
N ALA A 228 28.27 -24.55 -6.20
CA ALA A 228 29.32 -24.75 -7.20
C ALA A 228 30.08 -26.02 -6.84
N ASP A 229 29.63 -27.16 -7.37
CA ASP A 229 30.37 -28.40 -7.67
C ASP A 229 29.34 -29.54 -7.80
N ASP A 230 28.84 -29.80 -9.02
CA ASP A 230 28.34 -31.10 -9.51
C ASP A 230 27.54 -30.91 -10.82
N VAL A 231 28.25 -30.59 -11.89
CA VAL A 231 27.71 -30.57 -13.26
C VAL A 231 27.79 -31.99 -13.81
N GLU A 232 26.73 -32.79 -13.62
CA GLU A 232 26.28 -33.84 -14.56
C GLU A 232 25.25 -34.78 -13.90
N ARG A 233 24.00 -34.34 -13.81
CA ARG A 233 22.77 -35.12 -14.09
C ARG A 233 21.54 -34.37 -13.60
N SER A 234 20.85 -33.71 -14.52
CA SER A 234 19.40 -33.88 -14.77
C SER A 234 18.93 -32.78 -15.72
N ALA A 235 18.76 -33.16 -16.99
CA ALA A 235 18.14 -32.35 -18.02
C ALA A 235 16.61 -32.43 -17.87
N SER A 236 16.05 -31.53 -17.07
CA SER A 236 14.66 -31.08 -17.13
C SER A 236 14.59 -29.78 -16.33
N GLY A 237 14.65 -28.65 -17.03
CA GLY A 237 14.93 -27.33 -16.46
C GLY A 237 13.97 -26.89 -15.36
N ALA A 238 14.51 -26.72 -14.15
CA ALA A 238 13.88 -26.04 -13.03
C ALA A 238 14.85 -24.94 -12.57
N GLY A 239 14.53 -23.68 -12.89
CA GLY A 239 15.29 -22.48 -12.53
C GLY A 239 14.57 -21.65 -11.47
N ALA A 240 15.32 -20.81 -10.75
CA ALA A 240 14.90 -19.92 -9.67
C ALA A 240 13.49 -19.31 -9.85
N ALA A 241 12.66 -19.24 -8.79
CA ALA A 241 11.32 -18.64 -8.88
C ALA A 241 11.39 -17.24 -9.46
N SER A 242 10.69 -17.06 -10.56
CA SER A 242 10.50 -15.75 -11.14
C SER A 242 9.66 -14.87 -10.20
N ALA A 243 9.75 -13.56 -10.39
CA ALA A 243 8.84 -12.61 -9.74
C ALA A 243 7.36 -12.98 -9.96
N GLY A 244 7.03 -13.59 -11.10
CA GLY A 244 5.69 -14.08 -11.41
C GLY A 244 5.30 -15.30 -10.58
N ASP A 245 6.21 -16.27 -10.42
CA ASP A 245 5.96 -17.48 -9.62
C ASP A 245 5.74 -17.13 -8.14
N LEU A 246 6.51 -16.17 -7.63
CA LEU A 246 6.33 -15.67 -6.27
C LEU A 246 4.97 -14.96 -6.09
N LEU A 247 4.55 -14.14 -7.05
CA LEU A 247 3.23 -13.50 -6.99
C LEU A 247 2.09 -14.52 -7.10
N ASN A 248 2.22 -15.54 -7.94
CA ASN A 248 1.25 -16.64 -8.04
C ASN A 248 1.18 -17.47 -6.76
N LEU A 249 2.34 -17.77 -6.15
CA LEU A 249 2.43 -18.45 -4.85
C LEU A 249 1.70 -17.66 -3.77
N LEU A 250 1.90 -16.34 -3.73
CA LEU A 250 1.22 -15.47 -2.76
C LEU A 250 -0.28 -15.36 -3.04
N ASP A 251 -0.71 -15.30 -4.30
CA ASP A 251 -2.14 -15.29 -4.64
C ASP A 251 -2.81 -16.59 -4.19
N GLU A 252 -2.21 -17.75 -4.46
CA GLU A 252 -2.74 -19.03 -3.98
C GLU A 252 -2.74 -19.11 -2.45
N ALA A 253 -1.70 -18.62 -1.79
CA ALA A 253 -1.65 -18.53 -0.32
C ALA A 253 -2.76 -17.63 0.24
N VAL A 254 -3.10 -16.52 -0.43
CA VAL A 254 -4.26 -15.67 -0.07
C VAL A 254 -5.57 -16.43 -0.23
N ARG A 255 -5.75 -17.15 -1.34
CA ARG A 255 -6.95 -17.97 -1.56
C ARG A 255 -7.09 -19.06 -0.52
N GLU A 256 -5.98 -19.72 -0.18
CA GLU A 256 -5.93 -20.74 0.86
C GLU A 256 -6.20 -20.15 2.25
N ALA A 257 -5.64 -18.99 2.57
CA ALA A 257 -5.93 -18.26 3.80
C ALA A 257 -7.42 -17.91 3.89
N GLY A 258 -8.05 -17.46 2.81
CA GLY A 258 -9.50 -17.25 2.75
C GLY A 258 -10.30 -18.52 3.07
N ARG A 259 -9.89 -19.67 2.53
CA ARG A 259 -10.53 -20.98 2.83
C ARG A 259 -10.30 -21.39 4.30
N ALA A 260 -9.11 -21.17 4.83
CA ALA A 260 -8.78 -21.50 6.22
C ALA A 260 -9.56 -20.62 7.22
N VAL A 261 -9.65 -19.31 6.95
CA VAL A 261 -10.48 -18.36 7.71
C VAL A 261 -11.95 -18.78 7.68
N HIS A 262 -12.47 -19.18 6.51
CA HIS A 262 -13.83 -19.70 6.41
C HIS A 262 -14.06 -20.93 7.29
N GLY A 263 -13.16 -21.92 7.25
CA GLY A 263 -13.25 -23.11 8.10
C GLY A 263 -13.18 -22.79 9.60
N ALA A 264 -12.30 -21.87 9.99
CA ALA A 264 -12.18 -21.40 11.38
C ALA A 264 -13.42 -20.63 11.85
N ALA A 265 -14.02 -19.81 10.98
CA ALA A 265 -15.23 -19.04 11.27
C ALA A 265 -16.51 -19.91 11.30
N ALA A 266 -16.56 -20.98 10.50
CA ALA A 266 -17.71 -21.91 10.43
C ALA A 266 -17.95 -22.72 11.71
N SER A 267 -16.99 -22.72 12.64
CA SER A 267 -17.04 -23.48 13.89
C SER A 267 -17.68 -22.74 15.07
N GLY A 268 -18.18 -21.51 14.85
CA GLY A 268 -18.84 -20.67 15.89
C GLY A 268 -20.33 -20.39 15.63
N ASP A 269 -21.03 -19.85 16.64
CA ASP A 269 -22.48 -19.57 16.61
C ASP A 269 -22.93 -18.47 15.62
N ALA A 270 -21.99 -17.74 15.00
CA ALA A 270 -22.25 -16.68 14.01
C ALA A 270 -21.20 -16.67 12.87
N PRO A 271 -21.23 -17.66 11.95
CA PRO A 271 -20.17 -17.91 10.98
C PRO A 271 -20.03 -16.85 9.87
N HIS A 272 -21.03 -15.99 9.69
CA HIS A 272 -21.03 -14.94 8.65
C HIS A 272 -20.48 -13.58 9.12
N GLU A 273 -20.09 -13.45 10.40
CA GLU A 273 -19.67 -12.17 11.00
C GLU A 273 -18.21 -12.15 11.49
N SER A 274 -17.46 -13.23 11.25
CA SER A 274 -16.05 -13.32 11.65
C SER A 274 -15.11 -13.28 10.44
N GLY A 275 -13.95 -12.67 10.64
CA GLY A 275 -12.94 -12.52 9.61
C GLY A 275 -11.67 -11.92 10.16
N THR A 276 -10.74 -11.61 9.28
CA THR A 276 -9.47 -11.01 9.67
C THR A 276 -8.87 -10.15 8.57
N THR A 277 -8.07 -9.16 8.97
CA THR A 277 -7.11 -8.51 8.08
C THR A 277 -5.87 -9.41 7.92
N LEU A 278 -5.05 -9.14 6.90
CA LEU A 278 -3.76 -9.82 6.76
C LEU A 278 -2.78 -8.87 6.10
N THR A 279 -1.67 -8.61 6.79
CA THR A 279 -0.48 -7.99 6.21
C THR A 279 0.69 -8.93 6.42
N ALA A 280 1.25 -9.46 5.35
CA ALA A 280 2.35 -10.40 5.39
C ALA A 280 3.46 -9.98 4.42
N ALA A 281 4.71 -10.23 4.79
CA ALA A 281 5.87 -9.93 3.97
C ALA A 281 6.79 -11.15 3.94
N LEU A 282 7.04 -11.67 2.73
CA LEU A 282 7.90 -12.83 2.49
C LEU A 282 9.24 -12.40 1.91
N TRP A 283 10.32 -12.80 2.58
CA TRP A 283 11.70 -12.54 2.20
C TRP A 283 12.23 -13.58 1.22
N THR A 284 12.91 -13.10 0.19
CA THR A 284 13.52 -13.91 -0.87
C THR A 284 15.02 -13.65 -1.04
N GLY A 285 15.69 -13.12 -0.01
CA GLY A 285 17.10 -12.69 -0.08
C GLY A 285 17.26 -11.29 -0.68
N SER A 286 16.84 -11.10 -1.93
CA SER A 286 17.01 -9.82 -2.65
C SER A 286 15.77 -8.93 -2.67
N ARG A 287 14.61 -9.48 -2.32
CA ARG A 287 13.31 -8.80 -2.41
C ARG A 287 12.42 -9.15 -1.21
N LEU A 288 11.47 -8.26 -0.97
CA LEU A 288 10.38 -8.45 -0.01
C LEU A 288 9.05 -8.44 -0.77
N ALA A 289 8.32 -9.54 -0.71
CA ALA A 289 7.01 -9.67 -1.34
C ALA A 289 5.90 -9.45 -0.30
N LEU A 290 5.15 -8.37 -0.48
CA LEU A 290 4.11 -7.90 0.43
C LEU A 290 2.73 -8.36 -0.04
N VAL A 291 1.97 -8.93 0.88
CA VAL A 291 0.54 -9.24 0.78
C VAL A 291 -0.20 -8.36 1.78
N HIS A 292 -1.26 -7.69 1.34
CA HIS A 292 -2.04 -6.82 2.22
C HIS A 292 -3.54 -6.84 1.91
N ILE A 293 -4.36 -7.03 2.95
CA ILE A 293 -5.81 -6.90 2.96
C ILE A 293 -6.27 -6.38 4.33
N GLY A 294 -7.21 -5.44 4.36
CA GLY A 294 -7.62 -4.73 5.57
C GLY A 294 -6.88 -3.42 5.79
N ASP A 295 -6.75 -2.99 7.04
CA ASP A 295 -6.22 -1.69 7.47
C ASP A 295 -5.04 -1.78 8.44
N SER A 296 -4.56 -3.00 8.73
CA SER A 296 -3.22 -3.21 9.24
C SER A 296 -2.18 -2.55 8.33
N ARG A 297 -1.09 -2.05 8.89
CA ARG A 297 -0.14 -1.23 8.13
C ARG A 297 1.25 -1.81 8.12
N ALA A 298 1.93 -1.68 6.98
CA ALA A 298 3.37 -1.88 6.90
C ALA A 298 4.09 -0.56 6.60
N TYR A 299 5.22 -0.36 7.27
CA TYR A 299 6.10 0.79 7.11
C TYR A 299 7.53 0.35 6.81
N LEU A 300 8.23 1.16 6.01
CA LEU A 300 9.66 1.08 5.75
C LEU A 300 10.33 2.32 6.35
N LEU A 301 11.29 2.11 7.26
CA LEU A 301 12.24 3.13 7.70
C LEU A 301 13.51 3.00 6.85
N ARG A 302 13.79 4.02 6.03
CA ARG A 302 14.98 4.11 5.17
C ARG A 302 15.48 5.55 5.16
N ASP A 303 16.80 5.73 5.28
CA ASP A 303 17.45 7.05 5.27
C ASP A 303 16.83 8.04 6.30
N GLY A 304 16.38 7.53 7.44
CA GLY A 304 15.72 8.30 8.51
C GLY A 304 14.26 8.72 8.22
N GLY A 305 13.73 8.39 7.03
CA GLY A 305 12.34 8.60 6.64
C GLY A 305 11.49 7.35 6.87
N LEU A 306 10.26 7.53 7.39
CA LEU A 306 9.28 6.46 7.57
C LEU A 306 8.21 6.55 6.47
N PHE A 307 8.06 5.48 5.70
CA PHE A 307 7.16 5.41 4.56
C PHE A 307 6.15 4.29 4.78
N GLN A 308 4.85 4.60 4.72
CA GLN A 308 3.82 3.55 4.68
C GLN A 308 3.85 2.90 3.29
N ILE A 309 3.97 1.57 3.24
CA ILE A 309 4.06 0.80 1.99
C ILE A 309 2.77 0.05 1.66
N THR A 310 1.85 -0.08 2.63
CA THR A 310 0.46 -0.54 2.43
C THR A 310 -0.47 0.63 2.12
N HIS A 311 -1.65 0.31 1.61
CA HIS A 311 -2.75 1.25 1.41
C HIS A 311 -4.01 0.68 2.04
N ASP A 312 -4.54 1.35 3.07
CA ASP A 312 -5.62 0.83 3.89
C ASP A 312 -6.86 0.51 3.05
N HIS A 313 -7.43 -0.67 3.23
CA HIS A 313 -8.68 -1.07 2.59
C HIS A 313 -9.88 -0.74 3.47
N THR A 314 -10.04 0.53 3.84
CA THR A 314 -11.20 1.04 4.59
C THR A 314 -12.14 1.83 3.69
N VAL A 315 -13.39 1.98 4.14
CA VAL A 315 -14.38 2.83 3.46
C VAL A 315 -13.94 4.29 3.44
N VAL A 316 -13.34 4.78 4.54
CA VAL A 316 -12.84 6.16 4.60
C VAL A 316 -11.64 6.39 3.69
N GLN A 317 -10.75 5.41 3.54
CA GLN A 317 -9.64 5.51 2.59
C GLN A 317 -10.15 5.58 1.15
N THR A 318 -11.18 4.79 0.81
CA THR A 318 -11.84 4.87 -0.50
C THR A 318 -12.45 6.27 -0.74
N MET A 319 -13.09 6.85 0.27
CA MET A 319 -13.62 8.22 0.17
C MET A 319 -12.52 9.27 0.01
N ILE A 320 -11.35 9.08 0.63
CA ILE A 320 -10.18 9.95 0.42
C ILE A 320 -9.69 9.84 -1.03
N ASP A 321 -9.55 8.61 -1.53
CA ASP A 321 -9.05 8.35 -2.88
C ASP A 321 -9.99 8.95 -3.96
N GLU A 322 -11.30 8.94 -3.69
CA GLU A 322 -12.34 9.59 -4.51
C GLU A 322 -12.39 11.12 -4.35
N GLY A 323 -11.64 11.69 -3.38
CA GLY A 323 -11.64 13.12 -3.06
C GLY A 323 -12.92 13.61 -2.37
N ARG A 324 -13.67 12.70 -1.73
CA ARG A 324 -14.88 12.99 -0.96
C ARG A 324 -14.59 13.34 0.49
N LEU A 325 -13.44 12.92 1.02
CA LEU A 325 -12.93 13.27 2.34
C LEU A 325 -11.48 13.72 2.25
N SER A 326 -11.09 14.65 3.10
CA SER A 326 -9.68 14.92 3.39
C SER A 326 -9.13 13.90 4.42
N PRO A 327 -7.80 13.70 4.48
CA PRO A 327 -7.18 12.86 5.52
C PRO A 327 -7.48 13.33 6.96
N GLU A 328 -7.62 14.64 7.17
CA GLU A 328 -7.94 15.21 8.48
C GLU A 328 -9.38 14.87 8.91
N GLU A 329 -10.34 15.01 7.99
CA GLU A 329 -11.74 14.64 8.24
C GLU A 329 -11.88 13.14 8.49
N ALA A 330 -11.18 12.31 7.70
CA ALA A 330 -11.21 10.86 7.83
C ALA A 330 -10.75 10.36 9.21
N ALA A 331 -9.77 11.01 9.84
CA ALA A 331 -9.26 10.62 11.16
C ALA A 331 -10.33 10.70 12.26
N SER A 332 -11.29 11.61 12.12
CA SER A 332 -12.41 11.80 13.07
C SER A 332 -13.70 11.13 12.62
N HIS A 333 -13.72 10.48 11.45
CA HIS A 333 -14.93 9.96 10.85
C HIS A 333 -15.53 8.81 11.69
N PRO A 334 -16.86 8.75 11.87
CA PRO A 334 -17.51 7.69 12.64
C PRO A 334 -17.25 6.27 12.10
N GLN A 335 -17.12 6.15 10.77
CA GLN A 335 -16.87 4.88 10.07
C GLN A 335 -15.39 4.66 9.74
N ARG A 336 -14.45 5.27 10.47
CA ARG A 336 -13.01 5.19 10.15
C ARG A 336 -12.43 3.76 10.23
N ALA A 337 -12.97 2.92 11.10
CA ALA A 337 -12.57 1.52 11.28
C ALA A 337 -13.36 0.55 10.38
N LEU A 338 -14.20 1.08 9.46
CA LEU A 338 -15.03 0.23 8.62
C LEU A 338 -14.21 -0.28 7.43
N LEU A 339 -13.94 -1.59 7.44
CA LEU A 339 -13.20 -2.27 6.39
C LEU A 339 -14.01 -2.34 5.08
N ALA A 340 -13.37 -2.00 3.97
CA ALA A 340 -13.87 -2.25 2.63
C ALA A 340 -13.42 -3.63 2.08
N ARG A 341 -12.32 -4.18 2.60
CA ARG A 341 -11.82 -5.52 2.26
C ARG A 341 -11.25 -6.22 3.49
N ALA A 342 -11.59 -7.50 3.66
CA ALA A 342 -11.06 -8.38 4.69
C ALA A 342 -11.12 -9.83 4.18
N LEU A 343 -10.39 -10.74 4.83
CA LEU A 343 -10.59 -12.18 4.65
C LEU A 343 -11.80 -12.58 5.50
N THR A 344 -12.86 -13.03 4.86
CA THR A 344 -14.10 -13.43 5.55
C THR A 344 -14.54 -14.82 5.13
N GLY A 345 -15.34 -15.46 5.98
CA GLY A 345 -15.93 -16.76 5.71
C GLY A 345 -17.14 -16.75 4.76
N GLY A 346 -17.24 -15.83 3.80
CA GLY A 346 -18.36 -15.79 2.85
C GLY A 346 -17.90 -15.53 1.42
N SER A 347 -18.65 -16.04 0.43
CA SER A 347 -18.50 -15.60 -0.97
C SER A 347 -18.59 -14.07 -1.02
N GLY A 348 -17.75 -13.45 -1.84
CA GLY A 348 -17.40 -12.02 -1.84
C GLY A 348 -18.52 -10.97 -2.00
N GLU A 349 -19.79 -11.31 -1.79
CA GLU A 349 -20.93 -10.39 -1.77
C GLU A 349 -21.33 -9.90 -0.37
N THR A 350 -20.98 -10.60 0.71
CA THR A 350 -21.51 -10.26 2.05
C THR A 350 -20.79 -9.09 2.72
N ALA A 351 -19.53 -8.81 2.38
CA ALA A 351 -18.80 -7.64 2.92
C ALA A 351 -19.44 -6.29 2.51
N ALA A 352 -20.15 -6.25 1.37
CA ALA A 352 -20.85 -5.05 0.92
C ALA A 352 -22.25 -4.89 1.54
N ARG A 353 -22.93 -6.00 1.90
CA ARG A 353 -24.33 -5.96 2.38
C ARG A 353 -24.45 -5.77 3.89
N THR A 354 -23.63 -6.43 4.71
CA THR A 354 -23.70 -6.29 6.18
C THR A 354 -23.35 -4.86 6.65
N VAL A 355 -22.60 -4.12 5.83
CA VAL A 355 -22.20 -2.73 6.09
C VAL A 355 -23.31 -1.71 5.80
N SER A 356 -24.23 -2.01 4.87
CA SER A 356 -25.32 -1.09 4.51
C SER A 356 -26.51 -1.16 5.47
N GLU A 357 -26.71 -2.27 6.18
CA GLU A 357 -27.87 -2.47 7.06
C GLU A 357 -27.62 -1.98 8.50
N MET A 358 -26.40 -2.09 9.03
CA MET A 358 -26.06 -1.51 10.34
C MET A 358 -26.06 0.03 10.35
N GLY A 359 -26.02 0.68 9.17
CA GLY A 359 -26.13 2.14 9.03
C GLY A 359 -27.56 2.70 9.05
N ARG A 360 -28.60 1.85 9.13
CA ARG A 360 -30.01 2.29 9.17
C ARG A 360 -30.71 2.05 10.51
N GLY A 361 -30.00 1.52 11.51
CA GLY A 361 -30.56 1.16 12.82
C GLY A 361 -30.37 2.20 13.91
N ALA A 362 -30.56 3.49 13.65
CA ALA A 362 -30.65 4.51 14.71
C ALA A 362 -31.41 5.75 14.20
N GLY A 363 -32.74 5.66 14.17
CA GLY A 363 -33.63 6.79 13.92
C GLY A 363 -34.75 6.44 12.96
N GLU A 364 -35.88 5.98 13.51
CA GLU A 364 -37.23 6.58 13.38
C GLU A 364 -38.30 5.49 13.63
N GLN A 365 -38.94 5.55 14.80
CA GLN A 365 -40.22 4.88 15.03
C GLN A 365 -41.34 5.79 14.50
N ALA A 366 -42.16 5.23 13.61
CA ALA A 366 -43.61 5.44 13.42
C ALA A 366 -43.96 5.60 11.93
N ASP A 367 -44.61 4.61 11.32
CA ASP A 367 -46.08 4.55 11.19
C ASP A 367 -46.47 3.36 10.29
N ALA A 368 -47.64 2.81 10.54
CA ALA A 368 -48.18 1.60 9.93
C ALA A 368 -48.77 1.86 8.53
N GLY A 369 -48.72 0.85 7.66
CA GLY A 369 -49.45 0.83 6.40
C GLY A 369 -49.25 -0.48 5.65
N ALA A 370 -50.18 -1.40 5.82
CA ALA A 370 -50.24 -2.67 5.11
C ALA A 370 -50.52 -2.46 3.62
N GLU A 371 -49.89 -3.25 2.74
CA GLU A 371 -50.57 -3.81 1.56
C GLU A 371 -49.80 -4.99 0.95
N SER A 372 -50.59 -5.98 0.55
CA SER A 372 -50.24 -7.27 -0.02
C SER A 372 -49.87 -7.20 -1.50
N GLY A 373 -48.92 -8.04 -1.94
CA GLY A 373 -48.70 -8.29 -3.37
C GLY A 373 -47.77 -9.47 -3.61
N ALA A 374 -48.36 -10.63 -3.89
CA ALA A 374 -47.68 -11.82 -4.35
C ALA A 374 -47.16 -11.64 -5.80
N GLY A 375 -45.97 -12.15 -6.08
CA GLY A 375 -45.37 -12.17 -7.41
C GLY A 375 -44.15 -13.10 -7.45
N THR A 376 -44.42 -14.39 -7.66
CA THR A 376 -43.44 -15.42 -7.98
C THR A 376 -42.92 -15.22 -9.40
N GLU A 377 -41.61 -14.99 -9.57
CA GLU A 377 -40.91 -15.30 -10.83
C GLU A 377 -39.55 -15.93 -10.53
N SER A 378 -39.42 -17.19 -10.95
CA SER A 378 -38.20 -17.97 -10.94
C SER A 378 -37.28 -17.50 -12.07
N GLY A 379 -36.14 -16.89 -11.70
CA GLY A 379 -35.00 -16.70 -12.59
C GLY A 379 -33.80 -17.44 -12.00
N ALA A 380 -33.36 -18.50 -12.66
CA ALA A 380 -32.14 -19.21 -12.30
C ALA A 380 -30.94 -18.24 -12.26
N PRO A 381 -30.12 -18.22 -11.19
CA PRO A 381 -28.92 -17.42 -11.19
C PRO A 381 -27.88 -18.10 -12.09
N GLY A 382 -27.53 -17.41 -13.18
CA GLY A 382 -26.35 -17.71 -13.95
C GLY A 382 -25.12 -17.71 -13.04
N SER A 383 -24.23 -18.66 -13.29
CA SER A 383 -22.94 -18.85 -12.63
C SER A 383 -22.16 -17.54 -12.51
N GLY A 384 -22.28 -16.87 -11.37
CA GLY A 384 -21.44 -15.75 -10.98
C GLY A 384 -20.05 -16.27 -10.63
N GLU A 385 -19.05 -15.81 -11.37
CA GLU A 385 -17.65 -16.03 -11.05
C GLU A 385 -17.38 -15.57 -9.61
N ASN A 386 -16.83 -16.48 -8.79
CA ASN A 386 -16.42 -16.25 -7.41
C ASN A 386 -15.42 -15.09 -7.33
N SER A 387 -15.89 -13.87 -7.04
CA SER A 387 -15.04 -12.71 -6.74
C SER A 387 -14.32 -12.96 -5.42
N SER A 388 -13.11 -13.49 -5.53
CA SER A 388 -12.24 -13.74 -4.39
C SER A 388 -11.70 -12.39 -3.86
N PRO A 389 -11.42 -12.25 -2.56
CA PRO A 389 -10.93 -11.00 -2.01
C PRO A 389 -9.61 -10.60 -2.68
N SER A 390 -9.61 -9.52 -3.46
CA SER A 390 -8.42 -9.06 -4.19
C SER A 390 -7.46 -8.39 -3.21
N ALA A 391 -6.55 -9.19 -2.64
CA ALA A 391 -5.44 -8.69 -1.84
C ALA A 391 -4.51 -7.80 -2.69
N GLN A 392 -3.86 -6.84 -2.04
CA GLN A 392 -2.79 -6.07 -2.66
C GLN A 392 -1.49 -6.88 -2.59
N LEU A 393 -0.92 -7.21 -3.76
CA LEU A 393 0.38 -7.86 -3.89
C LEU A 393 1.43 -6.87 -4.42
N ARG A 394 2.59 -6.77 -3.77
CA ARG A 394 3.68 -5.86 -4.19
C ARG A 394 5.05 -6.48 -3.96
N LEU A 395 6.00 -6.18 -4.85
CA LEU A 395 7.41 -6.51 -4.67
C LEU A 395 8.19 -5.25 -4.31
N HIS A 396 9.01 -5.33 -3.27
CA HIS A 396 9.86 -4.24 -2.80
C HIS A 396 11.33 -4.66 -2.90
N GLY A 397 12.14 -3.80 -3.51
CA GLY A 397 13.60 -3.94 -3.49
C GLY A 397 14.16 -3.60 -2.11
N VAL A 398 15.04 -4.45 -1.62
CA VAL A 398 15.57 -4.36 -0.27
C VAL A 398 17.00 -3.83 -0.26
N ARG A 399 17.36 -3.10 0.80
CA ARG A 399 18.70 -2.56 1.03
C ARG A 399 19.15 -2.88 2.45
N LEU A 400 20.46 -3.07 2.60
CA LEU A 400 21.09 -3.16 3.91
C LEU A 400 20.72 -1.94 4.77
N GLY A 401 20.34 -2.19 6.02
CA GLY A 401 19.92 -1.16 6.98
C GLY A 401 18.45 -0.72 6.86
N ASP A 402 17.67 -1.28 5.94
CA ASP A 402 16.22 -1.11 5.96
C ASP A 402 15.63 -1.69 7.24
N ARG A 403 14.63 -1.00 7.79
CA ARG A 403 13.82 -1.50 8.91
C ARG A 403 12.35 -1.49 8.52
N TYR A 404 11.70 -2.64 8.66
CA TYR A 404 10.28 -2.82 8.41
C TYR A 404 9.49 -2.89 9.72
N LEU A 405 8.30 -2.32 9.72
CA LEU A 405 7.31 -2.46 10.79
C LEU A 405 6.00 -2.92 10.16
N LEU A 406 5.44 -4.04 10.60
CA LEU A 406 4.05 -4.42 10.36
C LEU A 406 3.28 -4.22 11.67
N CYS A 407 2.08 -3.66 11.64
CA CYS A 407 1.27 -3.47 12.84
C CYS A 407 -0.23 -3.49 12.58
N SER A 408 -1.00 -3.93 13.57
CA SER A 408 -2.47 -3.78 13.59
C SER A 408 -2.87 -2.32 13.81
N ASP A 409 -4.15 -2.04 13.61
CA ASP A 409 -4.69 -0.69 13.77
C ASP A 409 -4.59 -0.21 15.24
N GLY A 410 -4.61 -1.13 16.22
CA GLY A 410 -4.45 -0.83 17.64
C GLY A 410 -3.13 -0.16 18.00
N LEU A 411 -2.09 -0.27 17.16
CA LEU A 411 -0.91 0.60 17.25
C LEU A 411 -1.14 1.93 16.52
N SER A 412 -1.48 1.85 15.23
CA SER A 412 -1.42 3.00 14.32
C SER A 412 -2.55 4.03 14.52
N ALA A 413 -3.63 3.64 15.20
CA ALA A 413 -4.75 4.50 15.56
C ALA A 413 -4.45 5.38 16.78
N VAL A 414 -3.57 4.95 17.69
CA VAL A 414 -3.31 5.65 18.96
C VAL A 414 -1.88 6.19 19.08
N VAL A 415 -0.91 5.61 18.36
CA VAL A 415 0.47 6.08 18.35
C VAL A 415 0.73 6.89 17.08
N PRO A 416 0.99 8.21 17.17
CA PRO A 416 1.26 9.03 16.00
C PRO A 416 2.48 8.55 15.20
N THR A 417 2.41 8.63 13.87
CA THR A 417 3.49 8.20 12.95
C THR A 417 4.84 8.84 13.27
N ALA A 418 4.86 10.08 13.74
CA ALA A 418 6.10 10.75 14.17
C ALA A 418 6.77 10.07 15.36
N ARG A 419 5.96 9.53 16.29
CA ARG A 419 6.42 8.78 17.46
C ARG A 419 6.88 7.39 17.08
N VAL A 420 6.15 6.70 16.18
CA VAL A 420 6.58 5.44 15.58
C VAL A 420 7.95 5.60 14.94
N ARG A 421 8.14 6.62 14.09
CA ARG A 421 9.44 6.91 13.46
C ARG A 421 10.54 7.14 14.50
N GLN A 422 10.26 7.91 15.55
CA GLN A 422 11.22 8.17 16.61
C GLN A 422 11.64 6.87 17.31
N THR A 423 10.69 6.02 17.69
CA THR A 423 10.96 4.73 18.34
C THR A 423 11.78 3.81 17.44
N LEU A 424 11.36 3.65 16.18
CA LEU A 424 12.09 2.82 15.21
C LEU A 424 13.49 3.36 14.88
N SER A 425 13.72 4.67 14.99
CA SER A 425 15.05 5.26 14.75
C SER A 425 15.97 5.16 15.97
N ALA A 426 15.41 5.09 17.18
CA ALA A 426 16.17 5.08 18.43
C ALA A 426 16.50 3.67 18.92
N ALA A 427 15.64 2.69 18.67
CA ALA A 427 15.86 1.31 19.08
C ALA A 427 16.98 0.67 18.25
N THR A 428 17.93 0.01 18.90
CA THR A 428 19.00 -0.75 18.21
C THR A 428 18.58 -2.20 17.91
N ASP A 429 17.64 -2.73 18.68
CA ASP A 429 17.14 -4.11 18.59
C ASP A 429 15.64 -4.12 18.22
N PRO A 430 15.20 -4.97 17.27
CA PRO A 430 13.79 -5.23 17.03
C PRO A 430 12.97 -5.55 18.29
N ASP A 431 13.53 -6.29 19.26
CA ASP A 431 12.83 -6.63 20.52
C ASP A 431 12.47 -5.39 21.34
N ASP A 432 13.43 -4.47 21.49
CA ASP A 432 13.21 -3.22 22.20
C ASP A 432 12.20 -2.33 21.47
N ALA A 433 12.23 -2.36 20.14
CA ALA A 433 11.31 -1.60 19.30
C ALA A 433 9.86 -2.07 19.51
N VAL A 434 9.59 -3.38 19.39
CA VAL A 434 8.22 -3.92 19.57
C VAL A 434 7.70 -3.70 20.99
N ARG A 435 8.54 -3.91 22.02
CA ARG A 435 8.17 -3.64 23.43
C ARG A 435 7.82 -2.18 23.66
N THR A 436 8.61 -1.26 23.10
CA THR A 436 8.38 0.18 23.24
C THR A 436 7.11 0.61 22.50
N LEU A 437 6.87 0.10 21.29
CA LEU A 437 5.67 0.41 20.50
C LEU A 437 4.38 -0.06 21.19
N VAL A 438 4.34 -1.31 21.65
CA VAL A 438 3.21 -1.85 22.43
C VAL A 438 3.02 -1.07 23.73
N GLY A 439 4.11 -0.75 24.42
CA GLY A 439 4.08 0.08 25.62
C GLY A 439 3.46 1.47 25.38
N LEU A 440 3.79 2.11 24.27
CA LEU A 440 3.20 3.40 23.87
C LEU A 440 1.71 3.30 23.56
N ALA A 441 1.27 2.25 22.86
CA ALA A 441 -0.15 2.03 22.59
C ALA A 441 -0.96 1.84 23.88
N ASN A 442 -0.41 1.04 24.81
CA ASN A 442 -1.00 0.83 26.13
C ASN A 442 -1.01 2.11 26.98
N GLN A 443 0.02 2.95 26.92
CA GLN A 443 0.04 4.26 27.59
C GLN A 443 -1.01 5.23 27.01
N ALA A 444 -1.33 5.12 25.73
CA ALA A 444 -2.39 5.88 25.07
C ALA A 444 -3.81 5.38 25.39
N GLY A 445 -3.93 4.38 26.28
CA GLY A 445 -5.20 3.84 26.76
C GLY A 445 -5.46 2.39 26.36
N GLY A 446 -4.74 1.85 25.38
CA GLY A 446 -4.90 0.47 24.89
C GLY A 446 -6.36 0.09 24.57
N PRO A 447 -7.07 0.86 23.73
CA PRO A 447 -8.50 0.65 23.46
C PRO A 447 -8.76 -0.63 22.66
N ASP A 448 -7.75 -1.16 21.97
CA ASP A 448 -7.83 -2.38 21.17
C ASP A 448 -6.65 -3.32 21.44
N ASN A 449 -6.73 -4.52 20.87
CA ASN A 449 -5.59 -5.41 20.72
C ASN A 449 -4.48 -4.69 19.94
N VAL A 450 -3.23 -4.94 20.30
CA VAL A 450 -2.09 -4.30 19.65
C VAL A 450 -1.04 -5.34 19.30
N SER A 451 -0.70 -5.38 18.02
CA SER A 451 0.27 -6.32 17.48
C SER A 451 1.23 -5.63 16.54
N CYS A 452 2.51 -5.96 16.66
CA CYS A 452 3.50 -5.48 15.72
C CYS A 452 4.67 -6.45 15.54
N VAL A 453 5.28 -6.33 14.37
CA VAL A 453 6.49 -7.05 13.97
C VAL A 453 7.49 -6.01 13.47
N VAL A 454 8.72 -6.06 13.98
CA VAL A 454 9.84 -5.25 13.49
C VAL A 454 10.88 -6.17 12.90
N ALA A 455 11.43 -5.81 11.74
CA ALA A 455 12.51 -6.54 11.09
C ALA A 455 13.58 -5.60 10.53
N ASP A 456 14.84 -5.92 10.80
CA ASP A 456 16.02 -5.22 10.33
C ASP A 456 16.71 -6.02 9.25
N VAL A 457 17.00 -5.38 8.13
CA VAL A 457 17.85 -5.96 7.10
C VAL A 457 19.31 -5.77 7.49
N VAL A 458 19.97 -6.89 7.70
CA VAL A 458 21.38 -6.97 8.11
C VAL A 458 22.18 -7.75 7.07
N GLU A 459 23.50 -7.70 7.15
CA GLU A 459 24.34 -8.67 6.45
C GLU A 459 24.04 -10.05 7.06
N ALA A 460 23.86 -11.06 6.23
CA ALA A 460 23.69 -12.42 6.70
C ALA A 460 24.97 -12.81 7.47
N ALA A 461 24.80 -13.36 8.67
CA ALA A 461 25.92 -13.92 9.41
C ALA A 461 26.46 -15.12 8.63
N ASP A 462 27.78 -15.21 8.46
CA ASP A 462 28.43 -16.42 7.96
C ASP A 462 28.16 -17.56 8.97
N GLY A 463 27.23 -18.46 8.62
CA GLY A 463 27.09 -19.84 9.13
C GLY A 463 27.06 -20.05 10.65
#